data_AF-A0A840YNJ6-F1
#
_entry.id   AF-A0A840YNJ6-F1
#
_cell.length_a   1.000
_cell.length_b   1.000
_cell.length_c   1.000
_cell.angle_alpha   90.00
_cell.angle_beta   90.00
_cell.angle_gamma   90.00
#
_symmetry.space_group_name_H-M   'P 1'
#
loop_
_entity.id
_entity.type
_entity.pdbx_description
1 polymer ?
#
loop_
_entity_poly.entity_id
_entity_poly.type
_entity_poly.pdbx_seq_one_letter_code
_entity_poly.pdbx_strand_id
1 'polypeptide(L)' 'MQIDLNSLANYVEAALDVSPDFEDDQFAFTFEGARIYCERKRTHFNLHIGAERVQMPR' A
#
# COMPACT_ATOMS: atom_id res chain seq x y z
N MET A 1 3.79 8.70 15.02
CA MET A 1 2.79 7.63 14.82
C MET A 1 3.53 6.43 14.30
N GLN A 2 3.33 5.27 14.91
CA GLN A 2 3.95 4.01 14.48
C GLN A 2 2.83 3.18 13.86
N ILE A 3 2.92 2.91 12.56
CA ILE A 3 1.92 2.11 11.84
C ILE A 3 2.19 0.64 12.13
N ASP A 4 1.15 -0.13 12.46
CA ASP A 4 1.28 -1.57 12.54
C ASP A 4 1.34 -2.17 11.13
N LEU A 5 2.52 -2.66 10.76
CA LEU A 5 2.78 -3.23 9.44
C LEU A 5 1.94 -4.48 9.15
N ASN A 6 1.56 -5.25 10.17
CA ASN A 6 0.70 -6.43 9.97
C ASN A 6 -0.72 -6.03 9.61
N SER A 7 -1.28 -5.04 10.32
CA SER A 7 -2.60 -4.49 10.03
C SER A 7 -2.63 -3.78 8.67
N LEU A 8 -1.54 -3.10 8.29
CA LEU A 8 -1.39 -2.50 6.96
C LEU A 8 -1.35 -3.55 5.85
N ALA A 9 -0.62 -4.66 6.04
CA ALA A 9 -0.56 -5.75 5.06
C ALA A 9 -1.95 -6.35 4.81
N ASN A 10 -2.71 -6.64 5.87
CA ASN A 10 -4.08 -7.14 5.75
C ASN A 10 -5.01 -6.18 5.00
N TYR A 11 -4.87 -4.87 5.23
CA TYR A 11 -5.64 -3.86 4.50
C TYR A 11 -5.27 -3.82 3.02
N VAL A 12 -3.98 -3.89 2.70
CA VAL A 12 -3.49 -3.89 1.31
C VAL A 12 -4.03 -5.08 0.54
N GLU A 13 -3.96 -6.28 1.11
CA GLU A 13 -4.48 -7.52 0.52
C GLU A 13 -5.99 -7.44 0.26
N ALA A 14 -6.77 -6.94 1.24
CA ALA A 14 -8.22 -6.89 1.12
C ALA A 14 -8.73 -5.74 0.22
N ALA A 15 -8.06 -4.59 0.20
CA ALA A 15 -8.56 -3.36 -0.41
C ALA A 15 -7.94 -3.04 -1.78
N LEU A 16 -6.69 -3.45 -2.04
CA LEU A 16 -5.95 -3.01 -3.23
C LEU A 16 -5.93 -4.03 -4.37
N ASP A 17 -6.17 -5.33 -4.11
CA ASP A 17 -6.03 -6.35 -5.14
C ASP A 17 -7.29 -6.55 -6.02
N VAL A 18 -8.39 -5.86 -5.72
CA VAL A 18 -9.71 -6.11 -6.37
C VAL A 18 -9.96 -5.39 -7.68
N SER A 19 -9.11 -4.46 -8.13
CA SER A 19 -9.36 -3.75 -9.40
C SER A 19 -8.45 -4.21 -10.54
N PRO A 20 -9.01 -4.90 -11.56
CA PRO A 20 -8.29 -5.31 -12.76
C PRO A 20 -8.06 -4.15 -13.76
N ASP A 21 -8.71 -2.99 -13.56
CA ASP A 21 -8.60 -1.83 -14.45
C ASP A 21 -7.35 -0.97 -14.18
N PHE A 22 -6.64 -1.26 -13.08
CA PHE A 22 -5.51 -0.47 -12.60
C PHE A 22 -4.22 -1.32 -12.62
N GLU A 23 -3.70 -1.59 -13.82
CA GLU A 23 -2.52 -2.44 -14.02
C GLU A 23 -1.21 -1.84 -13.46
N ASP A 24 -1.07 -0.52 -13.39
CA ASP A 24 0.14 0.19 -12.92
C ASP A 24 -0.19 1.50 -12.16
N ASP A 25 -1.23 1.48 -11.33
CA ASP A 25 -1.65 2.70 -10.65
C ASP A 25 -0.78 3.02 -9.43
N GLN A 26 -0.26 4.23 -9.47
CA GLN A 26 0.24 4.96 -8.32
C GLN A 26 -0.93 5.70 -7.68
N PHE A 27 -1.25 5.40 -6.44
CA PHE A 27 -2.34 6.05 -5.71
C PHE A 27 -1.97 6.29 -4.26
N ALA A 28 -2.72 7.14 -3.57
CA ALA A 28 -2.49 7.42 -2.15
C ALA A 28 -3.77 7.24 -1.34
N PHE A 29 -3.65 6.55 -0.22
CA PHE A 29 -4.72 6.32 0.74
C PHE A 29 -4.29 6.77 2.14
N THR A 30 -5.27 6.88 3.03
CA THR A 30 -5.02 7.23 4.43
C THR A 30 -5.29 6.00 5.27
N PHE A 31 -4.31 5.58 6.07
CA PHE A 31 -4.42 4.45 7.00
C PHE A 31 -3.91 4.87 8.37
N GLU A 32 -4.69 4.62 9.42
CA GLU A 32 -4.38 5.02 10.81
C GLU A 32 -3.97 6.51 10.96
N GLY A 33 -4.58 7.39 10.15
CA GLY A 33 -4.29 8.82 10.15
C GLY A 33 -2.99 9.22 9.42
N ALA A 34 -2.25 8.26 8.87
CA ALA A 34 -1.08 8.51 8.03
C ALA A 34 -1.44 8.46 6.54
N ARG A 35 -0.89 9.38 5.76
CA ARG A 35 -0.99 9.35 4.29
C ARG A 35 0.05 8.38 3.76
N ILE A 36 -0.40 7.33 3.07
CA ILE A 36 0.43 6.31 2.46
C ILE A 36 0.32 6.45 0.94
N TYR A 37 1.46 6.53 0.28
CA TYR A 37 1.52 6.48 -1.18
C TYR A 37 1.92 5.09 -1.62
N CYS A 38 1.11 4.48 -2.48
CA CYS A 38 1.25 3.12 -2.95
C CYS A 38 1.62 3.12 -4.42
N GLU A 39 2.74 2.48 -4.75
CA GLU A 39 3.06 2.09 -6.11
C GLU A 39 2.77 0.60 -6.29
N ARG A 40 1.77 0.26 -7.11
CA ARG A 40 1.56 -1.13 -7.54
C ARG A 40 2.62 -1.48 -8.57
N LYS A 41 3.33 -2.58 -8.36
CA LYS A 41 4.21 -3.21 -9.36
C LYS A 41 3.60 -4.56 -9.74
N ARG A 42 4.15 -5.16 -10.80
CA ARG A 42 3.73 -6.48 -11.28
C ARG A 42 3.81 -7.57 -10.21
N THR A 43 4.79 -7.52 -9.31
CA THR A 43 5.07 -8.59 -8.33
C THR A 43 4.99 -8.15 -6.87
N HIS A 44 4.84 -6.85 -6.59
CA HIS A 44 4.88 -6.30 -5.24
C HIS A 44 4.22 -4.92 -5.19
N PHE A 45 3.95 -4.44 -3.99
CA PHE A 45 3.58 -3.05 -3.71
C PHE A 45 4.74 -2.33 -3.02
N ASN A 46 5.00 -1.08 -3.39
CA ASN A 46 5.84 -0.17 -2.60
C ASN A 46 4.95 0.83 -1.88
N LEU A 47 4.97 0.79 -0.55
CA LEU A 47 4.24 1.70 0.30
C LEU A 47 5.22 2.73 0.88
N HIS A 48 5.00 3.99 0.54
CA HIS A 48 5.76 5.13 1.02
C HIS A 48 5.00 5.77 2.18
N ILE A 49 5.63 5.76 3.36
CA ILE A 49 5.08 6.22 4.63
C ILE A 49 6.01 7.31 5.15
N GLY A 50 5.73 8.57 4.81
CA GLY A 50 6.65 9.67 5.07
C GLY A 50 7.99 9.47 4.33
N ALA A 51 9.08 9.30 5.09
CA ALA A 51 10.41 9.03 4.54
C ALA A 51 10.73 7.53 4.40
N GLU A 52 9.88 6.65 4.94
CA GLU A 52 10.09 5.20 4.92
C GLU A 52 9.44 4.57 3.69
N ARG A 53 10.08 3.50 3.19
CA ARG A 53 9.53 2.66 2.12
C ARG A 53 9.43 1.22 2.61
N VAL A 54 8.23 0.68 2.52
CA VAL A 54 7.93 -0.71 2.88
C VAL A 54 7.49 -1.45 1.63
N GLN A 55 8.11 -2.60 1.36
CA GLN A 55 7.74 -3.45 0.24
C GLN A 55 6.85 -4.58 0.73
N MET A 56 5.72 -4.79 0.08
CA MET A 56 4.76 -5.84 0.39
C MET A 56 4.58 -6.77 -0.82
N PRO A 57 4.38 -8.07 -0.62
CA PRO A 57 4.00 -8.97 -1.70
C PRO A 57 2.68 -8.50 -2.31
N ARG A 58 2.51 -8.77 -3.61
CA ARG A 58 1.21 -8.62 -4.24
C ARG A 58 0.31 -9.79 -3.89
#